data_AF-A0A3D3Q4B8-F1
#
_entry.id   AF-A0A3D3Q4B8-F1
#
_cell.length_a   1.000
_cell.length_b   1.000
_cell.length_c   1.000
_cell.angle_alpha   90.00
_cell.angle_beta   90.00
_cell.angle_gamma   90.00
#
_symmetry.space_group_name_H-M   'P 1'
#
loop_
_entity.id
_entity.type
_entity.pdbx_description
1 polymer ?
#
loop_
_entity_poly.entity_id
_entity_poly.type
_entity_poly.pdbx_seq_one_letter_code
_entity_poly.pdbx_strand_id
1 'polypeptide(L)'
;MPSFGKRIARSAVAAAATVALSAGILTGLGSGSSLASSHREAPLVAADPQVDNTDVYAFVSPDKPGSVTLISNWIPFEEPAGGPNFYSFSPDAHYDINIDNNGDAKPDIILRWDFTNHYRNPDTFL
;
A
#
# COMPACT_ATOMS: atom_id res chain seq x y z
N MET A 1 49.39 -35.42 -5.89
CA MET A 1 49.31 -33.95 -5.75
C MET A 1 48.20 -33.43 -6.65
N PRO A 2 47.10 -32.84 -6.13
CA PRO A 2 46.10 -32.23 -7.01
C PRO A 2 46.76 -31.08 -7.75
N SER A 3 46.71 -31.08 -9.09
CA SER A 3 47.35 -30.06 -9.90
C SER A 3 46.84 -28.67 -9.51
N PHE A 4 47.76 -27.73 -9.38
CA PHE A 4 47.52 -26.35 -8.97
C PHE A 4 46.36 -25.68 -9.75
N GLY A 5 46.19 -26.04 -11.04
CA GLY A 5 45.08 -25.59 -11.88
C GLY A 5 43.68 -26.02 -11.42
N LYS A 6 43.51 -27.20 -10.80
CA LYS A 6 42.21 -27.65 -10.27
C LYS A 6 41.78 -26.86 -9.04
N ARG A 7 42.73 -26.29 -8.28
CA ARG A 7 42.45 -25.44 -7.12
C ARG A 7 42.02 -24.03 -7.57
N ILE A 8 42.69 -23.46 -8.57
CA ILE A 8 42.32 -22.16 -9.16
C ILE A 8 40.92 -22.21 -9.79
N ALA A 9 40.62 -23.28 -10.55
CA ALA A 9 39.30 -23.45 -11.17
C ALA A 9 38.16 -23.54 -10.14
N ARG A 10 38.37 -24.24 -9.01
CA ARG A 10 37.37 -24.34 -7.94
C ARG A 10 37.14 -23.02 -7.22
N SER A 11 38.20 -22.26 -6.95
CA SER A 11 38.08 -20.93 -6.33
C SER A 11 37.38 -19.94 -7.25
N ALA A 12 37.64 -20.00 -8.57
CA ALA A 12 36.95 -19.16 -9.55
C ALA A 12 35.45 -19.47 -9.65
N VAL A 13 35.07 -20.75 -9.63
CA VAL A 13 33.66 -21.18 -9.63
C VAL A 13 32.95 -20.75 -8.34
N ALA A 14 33.59 -20.91 -7.18
CA ALA A 14 33.03 -20.47 -5.91
C ALA A 14 32.83 -18.95 -5.87
N ALA A 15 33.81 -18.17 -6.33
CA ALA A 15 33.69 -16.71 -6.42
C ALA A 15 32.56 -16.29 -7.36
N ALA A 16 32.43 -16.92 -8.53
CA ALA A 16 31.36 -16.65 -9.49
C ALA A 16 29.97 -16.99 -8.90
N ALA A 17 29.85 -18.10 -8.17
CA ALA A 17 28.60 -18.48 -7.50
C ALA A 17 28.19 -17.45 -6.43
N THR A 18 29.14 -16.99 -5.61
CA THR A 18 28.87 -15.98 -4.57
C THR A 18 28.45 -14.63 -5.17
N VAL A 19 29.08 -14.20 -6.27
CA VAL A 19 28.68 -12.98 -7.00
C VAL A 19 27.28 -13.11 -7.60
N ALA A 20 26.94 -14.27 -8.19
CA ALA A 20 25.61 -14.50 -8.75
C ALA A 20 24.51 -14.51 -7.67
N LEU A 21 24.77 -15.13 -6.52
CA LEU A 21 23.84 -15.16 -5.38
C LEU A 21 23.63 -13.77 -4.78
N SER A 22 24.70 -13.00 -4.60
CA SER A 22 24.59 -11.63 -4.06
C SER A 22 23.88 -10.68 -5.03
N ALA A 23 24.13 -10.79 -6.34
CA ALA A 23 23.40 -10.04 -7.35
C ALA A 23 21.89 -10.38 -7.37
N GLY A 24 21.52 -11.66 -7.23
CA GLY A 24 20.12 -12.09 -7.16
C GLY A 24 19.38 -11.61 -5.92
N ILE A 25 20.05 -11.52 -4.77
CA ILE A 25 19.46 -10.95 -3.55
C ILE A 25 19.25 -9.44 -3.70
N LEU A 26 20.20 -8.72 -4.30
CA LEU A 26 20.10 -7.27 -4.52
C LEU A 26 18.99 -6.89 -5.50
N THR A 27 18.71 -7.72 -6.51
CA THR A 27 17.64 -7.44 -7.50
C THR A 27 16.29 -8.02 -7.12
N GLY A 28 16.24 -9.12 -6.35
CA GLY A 28 15.01 -9.79 -5.93
C GLY A 28 14.27 -9.11 -4.77
N LEU A 29 14.95 -8.25 -3.99
CA LEU A 29 14.35 -7.51 -2.88
C LEU A 29 13.84 -6.11 -3.28
N GLY A 30 13.94 -5.74 -4.55
CA GLY A 30 13.40 -4.47 -5.04
C GLY A 30 11.88 -4.56 -5.17
N SER A 31 11.17 -3.54 -4.67
CA SER A 31 9.74 -3.38 -4.93
C SER A 31 9.50 -3.35 -6.45
N GLY A 32 8.87 -4.40 -6.98
CA GLY A 32 8.53 -4.47 -8.39
C GLY A 32 7.59 -3.33 -8.81
N SER A 33 7.56 -3.02 -10.11
CA SER A 33 6.65 -2.02 -10.65
C SER A 33 5.19 -2.43 -10.35
N SER A 34 4.51 -1.65 -9.52
CA SER A 34 3.08 -1.84 -9.27
C SER A 34 2.27 -1.17 -10.38
N LEU A 35 1.29 -1.87 -10.94
CA LEU A 35 0.28 -1.29 -11.83
C LEU A 35 -0.76 -0.55 -10.98
N ALA A 36 -0.38 0.58 -10.37
CA ALA A 36 -1.34 1.43 -9.70
C ALA A 36 -2.22 2.12 -10.76
N SER A 37 -3.54 2.06 -10.58
CA SER A 37 -4.49 2.80 -11.44
C SER A 37 -4.49 4.28 -11.07
N SER A 38 -4.72 5.14 -12.06
CA SER A 38 -5.06 6.54 -11.85
C SER A 38 -6.45 6.68 -11.19
N HIS A 39 -6.59 7.69 -10.32
CA HIS A 39 -7.77 7.98 -9.48
C HIS A 39 -9.02 8.22 -10.31
N ARG A 40 -10.20 7.85 -9.76
CA ARG A 40 -11.54 8.01 -10.38
C ARG A 40 -11.72 7.48 -11.82
N GLU A 41 -10.65 6.97 -12.44
CA GLU A 41 -10.56 6.49 -13.82
C GLU A 41 -10.56 4.95 -13.87
N ALA A 42 -10.34 4.29 -12.73
CA ALA A 42 -10.57 2.85 -12.61
C ALA A 42 -12.07 2.55 -12.86
N PRO A 43 -12.43 1.65 -13.79
CA PRO A 43 -13.82 1.46 -14.21
C PRO A 43 -14.82 1.19 -13.07
N LEU A 44 -14.38 0.52 -11.99
CA LEU A 44 -15.21 0.23 -10.83
C LEU A 44 -15.38 1.46 -9.92
N VAL A 45 -14.31 2.22 -9.68
CA VAL A 45 -14.34 3.44 -8.85
C VAL A 45 -15.08 4.58 -9.55
N ALA A 46 -15.05 4.61 -10.90
CA ALA A 46 -15.88 5.53 -11.67
C ALA A 46 -17.39 5.29 -11.47
N ALA A 47 -17.80 4.04 -11.24
CA ALA A 47 -19.19 3.66 -10.97
C ALA A 47 -19.55 3.78 -9.48
N ASP A 48 -18.58 3.70 -8.57
CA ASP A 48 -18.75 3.90 -7.13
C ASP A 48 -17.70 4.89 -6.58
N PRO A 49 -17.94 6.21 -6.73
CA PRO A 49 -16.96 7.22 -6.35
C PRO A 49 -16.78 7.38 -4.83
N GLN A 50 -17.69 6.81 -4.01
CA GLN A 50 -17.59 6.88 -2.54
C GLN A 50 -16.49 5.97 -1.98
N VAL A 51 -16.00 5.02 -2.79
CA VAL A 51 -14.89 4.12 -2.43
C VAL A 51 -13.57 4.51 -3.09
N ASP A 52 -13.49 5.73 -3.65
CA ASP A 52 -12.26 6.26 -4.24
C ASP A 52 -11.22 6.55 -3.16
N ASN A 53 -10.28 5.63 -2.97
CA ASN A 53 -9.10 5.82 -2.14
C ASN A 53 -8.10 6.68 -2.90
N THR A 54 -7.82 7.87 -2.39
CA THR A 54 -6.88 8.76 -3.07
C THR A 54 -5.45 8.36 -2.70
N ASP A 55 -5.13 8.36 -1.41
CA ASP A 55 -3.75 8.20 -0.98
C ASP A 55 -3.67 7.41 0.32
N VAL A 56 -2.54 6.72 0.48
CA VAL A 56 -2.11 6.12 1.74
C VAL A 56 -0.73 6.66 2.07
N TYR A 57 -0.58 7.20 3.28
CA TYR A 57 0.70 7.66 3.82
C TYR A 57 1.10 6.74 4.97
N ALA A 58 2.35 6.32 4.97
CA ALA A 58 2.94 5.50 6.02
C ALA A 58 4.30 6.08 6.42
N PHE A 59 4.45 6.43 7.70
CA PHE A 59 5.70 6.99 8.21
C PHE A 59 5.91 6.58 9.67
N VAL A 60 7.17 6.56 10.11
CA VAL A 60 7.49 6.34 11.53
C VAL A 60 6.90 7.47 12.35
N SER A 61 6.11 7.12 13.37
CA SER A 61 5.46 8.10 14.24
C SER A 61 6.52 8.99 14.94
N PRO A 62 6.44 10.33 14.80
CA PRO A 62 7.43 11.24 15.37
C PRO A 62 7.39 11.28 16.90
N ASP A 63 6.22 11.02 17.49
CA ASP A 63 5.97 10.98 18.94
C ASP A 63 6.14 9.57 19.53
N LYS A 64 6.10 8.52 18.71
CA LYS A 64 6.34 7.13 19.10
C LYS A 64 7.15 6.39 18.04
N PRO A 65 8.50 6.55 18.02
CA PRO A 65 9.37 6.03 16.96
C PRO A 65 9.40 4.50 16.80
N GLY A 66 8.88 3.75 17.77
CA GLY A 66 8.69 2.29 17.67
C GLY A 66 7.40 1.88 16.95
N SER A 67 6.68 2.81 16.30
CA SER A 67 5.42 2.55 15.61
C SER A 67 5.33 3.29 14.28
N VAL A 68 4.41 2.83 13.44
CA VAL A 68 4.09 3.43 12.14
C VAL A 68 2.75 4.15 12.25
N THR A 69 2.72 5.41 11.81
CA THR A 69 1.47 6.14 11.56
C THR A 69 1.01 5.83 10.14
N LEU A 70 -0.25 5.42 10.03
CA LEU A 70 -0.95 5.20 8.77
C LEU A 70 -2.05 6.26 8.64
N ILE A 71 -2.09 6.93 7.49
CA ILE A 71 -3.15 7.87 7.12
C ILE A 71 -3.65 7.43 5.76
N SER A 72 -4.96 7.46 5.57
CA SER A 72 -5.52 7.27 4.24
C SER A 72 -6.68 8.22 3.98
N ASN A 73 -6.74 8.66 2.73
CA ASN A 73 -7.70 9.63 2.23
C ASN A 73 -8.67 8.93 1.28
N TRP A 74 -9.95 9.29 1.39
CA TRP A 74 -11.01 8.84 0.50
C TRP A 74 -11.86 10.04 0.11
N ILE A 75 -12.51 9.95 -1.05
CA ILE A 75 -13.43 10.97 -1.58
C ILE A 75 -12.67 12.30 -1.84
N PRO A 76 -12.14 12.51 -3.05
CA PRO A 76 -11.39 13.72 -3.36
C PRO A 76 -12.31 14.95 -3.51
N PHE A 77 -11.70 16.14 -3.51
CA PHE A 77 -12.30 17.42 -3.90
C PHE A 77 -13.37 18.00 -2.95
N GLU A 78 -13.32 17.67 -1.65
CA GLU A 78 -14.19 18.27 -0.62
C GLU A 78 -13.60 19.56 -0.02
N GLU A 79 -13.35 20.56 -0.86
CA GLU A 79 -12.80 21.83 -0.35
C GLU A 79 -13.81 22.60 0.51
N PRO A 80 -13.38 23.36 1.53
CA PRO A 80 -14.30 24.05 2.46
C PRO A 80 -15.29 25.01 1.78
N ALA A 81 -14.92 25.60 0.64
CA ALA A 81 -15.76 26.52 -0.11
C ALA A 81 -16.89 25.83 -0.89
N GLY A 82 -16.83 24.51 -1.09
CA GLY A 82 -17.81 23.71 -1.80
C GLY A 82 -19.09 23.38 -1.01
N GLY A 83 -19.16 23.80 0.25
CA GLY A 83 -20.32 23.56 1.11
C GLY A 83 -21.64 24.18 0.60
N PRO A 84 -22.78 23.77 1.18
CA PRO A 84 -22.92 22.85 2.31
C PRO A 84 -22.94 21.36 1.91
N ASN A 85 -22.91 21.03 0.62
CA ASN A 85 -23.09 19.67 0.12
C ASN A 85 -21.74 18.97 -0.03
N PHE A 86 -21.43 18.09 0.92
CA PHE A 86 -20.29 17.18 0.87
C PHE A 86 -20.79 15.75 0.62
N TYR A 87 -19.99 14.94 -0.04
CA TYR A 87 -20.24 13.52 -0.21
C TYR A 87 -20.04 12.80 1.12
N SER A 88 -20.98 11.94 1.46
CA SER A 88 -20.87 11.08 2.64
C SER A 88 -20.00 9.87 2.36
N PHE A 89 -19.48 9.25 3.42
CA PHE A 89 -18.99 7.87 3.34
C PHE A 89 -20.14 6.92 3.01
N SER A 90 -19.85 5.86 2.25
CA SER A 90 -20.83 4.83 1.95
C SER A 90 -21.03 3.92 3.17
N PRO A 91 -22.27 3.71 3.64
CA PRO A 91 -22.56 2.72 4.69
C PRO A 91 -22.49 1.28 4.18
N ASP A 92 -22.45 1.08 2.86
CA ASP A 92 -22.42 -0.23 2.21
C ASP A 92 -20.99 -0.64 1.79
N ALA A 93 -19.97 0.10 2.24
CA ALA A 93 -18.57 -0.14 1.93
C ALA A 93 -17.71 -0.35 3.18
N HIS A 94 -16.66 -1.15 3.02
CA HIS A 94 -15.59 -1.28 4.01
C HIS A 94 -14.38 -0.47 3.54
N TYR A 95 -13.93 0.44 4.40
CA TYR A 95 -12.72 1.22 4.17
C TYR A 95 -11.59 0.53 4.91
N ASP A 96 -10.72 -0.17 4.18
CA ASP A 96 -9.70 -1.04 4.76
C ASP A 96 -8.29 -0.53 4.49
N ILE A 97 -7.41 -0.62 5.49
CA ILE A 97 -5.96 -0.66 5.31
C ILE A 97 -5.48 -2.06 5.61
N ASN A 98 -5.00 -2.73 4.57
CA ASN A 98 -4.46 -4.09 4.60
C ASN A 98 -2.94 -4.04 4.84
N ILE A 99 -2.48 -4.65 5.93
CA ILE A 99 -1.08 -4.63 6.34
C ILE A 99 -0.53 -6.06 6.29
N ASP A 100 0.41 -6.28 5.37
CA ASP A 100 1.31 -7.43 5.37
C ASP A 100 2.60 -7.02 6.10
N ASN A 101 2.90 -7.67 7.23
CA ASN A 101 4.11 -7.39 8.02
C ASN A 101 5.13 -8.54 7.98
N ASN A 102 4.87 -9.57 7.17
CA ASN A 102 5.72 -10.75 7.06
C ASN A 102 6.27 -10.98 5.63
N GLY A 103 5.71 -10.29 4.63
CA GLY A 103 6.15 -10.27 3.23
C GLY A 103 5.56 -11.38 2.34
N ASP A 104 4.47 -12.04 2.74
CA ASP A 104 3.83 -13.11 1.96
C ASP A 104 2.72 -12.63 1.01
N ALA A 105 2.53 -11.31 0.89
CA ALA A 105 1.49 -10.64 0.12
C ALA A 105 0.06 -10.96 0.57
N LYS A 106 -0.13 -11.34 1.85
CA LYS A 106 -1.44 -11.46 2.48
C LYS A 106 -1.51 -10.54 3.68
N PRO A 107 -2.66 -9.90 3.93
CA PRO A 107 -2.82 -9.07 5.12
C PRO A 107 -2.77 -9.91 6.40
N ASP A 108 -1.84 -9.58 7.28
CA ASP A 108 -1.78 -10.06 8.66
C ASP A 108 -2.72 -9.26 9.56
N ILE A 109 -2.88 -7.96 9.26
CA ILE A 109 -3.70 -7.02 10.01
C ILE A 109 -4.57 -6.24 9.02
N ILE A 110 -5.87 -6.13 9.33
CA ILE A 110 -6.82 -5.31 8.58
C ILE A 110 -7.35 -4.25 9.54
N LEU A 111 -7.09 -2.99 9.24
CA LEU A 111 -7.73 -1.85 9.92
C LEU A 111 -8.95 -1.47 9.09
N ARG A 112 -10.15 -1.62 9.65
CA ARG A 112 -11.42 -1.38 8.96
C ARG A 112 -12.18 -0.24 9.59
N TRP A 113 -12.74 0.62 8.74
CA TRP A 113 -13.73 1.62 9.11
C TRP A 113 -15.06 1.31 8.43
N ASP A 114 -16.11 1.26 9.26
CA ASP A 114 -17.50 1.15 8.85
C ASP A 114 -18.21 2.45 9.24
N PHE A 115 -18.90 3.06 8.28
CA PHE A 115 -19.58 4.34 8.51
C PHE A 115 -21.09 4.17 8.57
N THR A 116 -21.75 5.03 9.35
CA THR A 116 -23.20 5.16 9.36
C THR A 116 -23.54 6.63 9.22
N ASN A 117 -24.42 6.95 8.27
CA ASN A 117 -24.80 8.32 7.99
C ASN A 117 -26.03 8.71 8.81
N HIS A 118 -26.02 9.94 9.32
CA HIS A 118 -27.14 10.52 10.06
C HIS A 118 -27.39 11.93 9.58
N TYR A 119 -28.64 12.23 9.23
CA TYR A 119 -29.07 13.59 8.93
C TYR A 119 -29.41 14.31 10.23
N ARG A 120 -28.92 15.54 10.39
CA ARG A 120 -29.23 16.35 11.57
C ARG A 120 -30.69 16.80 11.54
N ASN A 121 -31.22 17.09 10.37
CA ASN A 121 -32.63 17.39 10.16
C ASN A 121 -33.21 16.42 9.11
N PRO A 122 -34.09 15.49 9.50
CA PRO A 122 -34.67 14.53 8.56
C PRO A 122 -35.64 15.18 7.56
N ASP A 123 -36.07 16.43 7.80
CA ASP A 123 -36.94 17.18 6.90
C ASP A 123 -36.16 17.90 5.77
N THR A 124 -34.83 17.74 5.74
CA THR A 124 -33.96 18.29 4.71
C THR A 124 -33.05 17.22 4.10
N PHE A 125 -32.56 17.47 2.88
CA PHE A 125 -31.51 16.66 2.26
C PHE A 125 -30.09 17.02 2.74
N LEU A 126 -30.00 17.97 3.69
CA LEU A 126 -28.79 18.42 4.37
C LEU A 126 -28.60 17.71 5.71
#